data_AF-A0A520REJ6-F1
#
_entry.id   AF-A0A520REJ6-F1
#
_cell.length_a   1.000
_cell.length_b   1.000
_cell.length_c   1.000
_cell.angle_alpha   90.00
_cell.angle_beta   90.00
_cell.angle_gamma   90.00
#
_symmetry.space_group_name_H-M   'P 1'
#
loop_
_entity.id
_entity.type
_entity.pdbx_description
1 polymer ?
#
loop_
_entity_poly.entity_id
_entity_poly.type
_entity_poly.pdbx_seq_one_letter_code
_entity_poly.pdbx_strand_id
1 'polypeptide(L)'
;MMAFREGLPATIRRVDYQTPDFTVTAVSLSVQIFSGRTDVTATLSFVRRGAAAAPLQLNGEQLTLQWVELDGQRLSEDHYQVTDEQLLIPLVPDQFELKTCVRICPEENT
;
A
#
# COMPACT_ATOMS: atom_id res chain seq x y z
N MET A 1 33.77 -13.36 13.55
CA MET A 1 32.90 -13.85 12.46
C MET A 1 31.78 -12.82 12.31
N MET A 2 31.53 -12.36 11.08
CA MET A 2 30.99 -11.03 10.76
C MET A 2 29.59 -10.73 11.32
N ALA A 3 29.46 -9.52 11.88
CA ALA A 3 28.20 -8.89 12.26
C ALA A 3 27.41 -8.49 11.00
N PHE A 4 26.14 -8.86 10.93
CA PHE A 4 25.18 -8.24 10.02
C PHE A 4 25.05 -6.76 10.42
N ARG A 5 25.32 -5.85 9.48
CA ARG A 5 25.07 -4.42 9.64
C ARG A 5 23.64 -4.15 9.19
N GLU A 6 22.76 -3.82 10.12
CA GLU A 6 21.50 -3.14 9.83
C GLU A 6 21.78 -1.74 9.24
N GLY A 7 21.01 -1.32 8.23
CA GLY A 7 20.88 0.10 7.88
C GLY A 7 21.51 0.61 6.56
N LEU A 8 21.74 -0.23 5.55
CA LEU A 8 22.02 0.28 4.19
C LEU A 8 20.94 -0.20 3.22
N PRO A 9 20.32 0.69 2.42
CA PRO A 9 19.35 0.27 1.41
C PRO A 9 20.02 -0.73 0.46
N ALA A 10 19.35 -1.85 0.22
CA ALA A 10 19.83 -2.86 -0.71
C ALA A 10 20.02 -2.24 -2.10
N THR A 11 21.14 -2.53 -2.76
CA THR A 11 21.36 -2.04 -4.13
C THR A 11 20.35 -2.69 -5.08
N ILE A 12 19.39 -1.91 -5.56
CA ILE A 12 18.42 -2.32 -6.58
C ILE A 12 19.13 -2.33 -7.93
N ARG A 13 19.12 -3.47 -8.63
CA ARG A 13 19.79 -3.61 -9.93
C ARG A 13 18.77 -3.56 -11.05
N ARG A 14 19.16 -2.93 -12.16
CA ARG A 14 18.34 -2.90 -13.40
C ARG A 14 18.02 -4.30 -13.93
N VAL A 15 18.90 -5.28 -13.72
CA VAL A 15 18.70 -6.68 -14.17
C VAL A 15 17.58 -7.39 -13.41
N ASP A 16 17.24 -6.91 -12.21
CA ASP A 16 16.18 -7.47 -11.36
C ASP A 16 14.81 -6.81 -11.62
N TYR A 17 14.71 -5.89 -12.60
CA TYR A 17 13.45 -5.24 -12.94
C TYR A 17 12.44 -6.26 -13.49
N GLN A 18 11.26 -6.30 -12.88
CA GLN A 18 10.14 -7.14 -13.30
C GLN A 18 8.90 -6.29 -13.53
N THR A 19 8.04 -6.73 -14.45
CA THR A 19 6.71 -6.14 -14.61
C THR A 19 5.92 -6.33 -13.31
N PRO A 20 5.22 -5.29 -12.81
CA PRO A 20 4.44 -5.42 -11.59
C PRO A 20 3.28 -6.40 -11.77
N ASP A 21 2.92 -7.09 -10.70
CA ASP A 21 1.79 -8.03 -10.71
C ASP A 21 0.45 -7.35 -10.97
N PHE A 22 0.33 -6.06 -10.65
CA PHE A 22 -0.87 -5.26 -10.83
C PHE A 22 -0.57 -3.92 -11.50
N THR A 23 -1.54 -3.42 -12.25
CA THR A 23 -1.55 -2.06 -12.79
C THR A 23 -2.73 -1.29 -12.21
N VAL A 24 -2.52 -0.03 -11.84
CA VAL A 24 -3.58 0.88 -11.45
C VAL A 24 -4.11 1.58 -12.70
N THR A 25 -5.40 1.45 -12.98
CA THR A 25 -6.05 2.06 -14.15
C THR A 25 -6.73 3.39 -13.85
N ALA A 26 -7.12 3.61 -12.59
CA ALA A 26 -7.72 4.85 -12.14
C ALA A 26 -7.35 5.14 -10.68
N VAL A 27 -7.24 6.42 -10.35
CA VAL A 27 -6.92 6.93 -9.01
C VAL A 27 -7.87 8.08 -8.69
N SER A 28 -8.52 8.00 -7.54
CA SER A 28 -9.26 9.10 -6.93
C SER A 28 -8.77 9.33 -5.52
N LEU A 29 -8.44 10.57 -5.19
CA LEU A 29 -7.97 10.97 -3.87
C LEU A 29 -8.92 12.00 -3.27
N SER A 30 -9.34 11.76 -2.03
CA SER A 30 -10.01 12.75 -1.20
C SER A 30 -9.10 13.08 -0.03
N VAL A 31 -8.72 14.36 0.08
CA VAL A 31 -7.80 14.84 1.12
C VAL A 31 -8.59 15.77 2.04
N GLN A 32 -8.74 15.36 3.29
CA GLN A 32 -9.46 16.09 4.32
C GLN A 32 -8.45 16.63 5.34
N ILE A 33 -8.23 17.94 5.30
CA ILE A 33 -7.21 18.63 6.10
C ILE A 33 -7.84 19.14 7.40
N PHE A 34 -7.20 18.83 8.52
CA PHE A 34 -7.53 19.33 9.84
C PHE A 34 -6.27 19.91 10.51
N SER A 35 -6.42 20.59 11.64
CA SER A 35 -5.27 20.98 12.46
C SER A 35 -4.64 19.72 13.09
N GLY A 36 -3.33 19.53 12.92
CA GLY A 36 -2.58 18.39 13.46
C GLY A 36 -2.81 17.04 12.80
N ARG A 37 -3.63 16.95 11.74
CA ARG A 37 -3.83 15.70 10.97
C ARG A 37 -4.45 15.95 9.60
N THR A 38 -4.18 15.05 8.68
CA THR A 38 -4.88 14.97 7.39
C THR A 38 -5.33 13.53 7.17
N ASP A 39 -6.61 13.36 6.86
CA ASP A 39 -7.15 12.07 6.46
C ASP A 39 -7.17 12.00 4.92
N VAL A 40 -6.54 10.98 4.37
CA VAL A 40 -6.44 10.74 2.92
C VAL A 40 -7.19 9.47 2.60
N THR A 41 -8.28 9.60 1.85
CA THR A 41 -9.00 8.46 1.26
C THR A 41 -8.55 8.28 -0.18
N ALA A 42 -8.02 7.10 -0.50
CA ALA A 42 -7.64 6.73 -1.86
C ALA A 42 -8.58 5.64 -2.37
N THR A 43 -9.16 5.85 -3.56
CA THR A 43 -9.89 4.83 -4.32
C THR A 43 -9.08 4.51 -5.58
N LEU A 44 -8.68 3.25 -5.73
CA LEU A 44 -7.77 2.77 -6.75
C LEU A 44 -8.42 1.60 -7.52
N SER A 45 -8.48 1.69 -8.85
CA SER A 45 -8.91 0.58 -9.69
C SER A 45 -7.71 -0.23 -10.16
N PHE A 46 -7.69 -1.53 -9.87
CA PHE A 46 -6.59 -2.43 -10.18
C PHE A 46 -6.94 -3.45 -11.27
N VAL A 47 -5.94 -3.82 -12.06
CA VAL A 47 -5.99 -4.95 -13.00
C VAL A 47 -4.71 -5.79 -12.84
N ARG A 48 -4.86 -7.09 -12.60
CA ARG A 48 -3.76 -8.05 -12.53
C ARG A 48 -3.11 -8.25 -13.89
N ARG A 49 -1.78 -8.26 -13.91
CA ARG A 49 -0.92 -8.52 -15.09
C ARG A 49 0.09 -9.64 -14.85
N GLY A 50 0.42 -9.93 -13.60
CA GLY A 50 1.37 -10.97 -13.22
C GLY A 50 0.73 -12.33 -12.95
N ALA A 51 1.34 -13.08 -12.04
CA ALA A 51 0.94 -14.46 -11.75
C ALA A 51 -0.47 -14.54 -11.15
N ALA A 52 -1.19 -15.61 -11.50
CA ALA A 52 -2.43 -15.97 -10.84
C ALA A 52 -2.14 -16.16 -9.33
N ALA A 53 -2.89 -15.46 -8.49
CA ALA A 53 -2.74 -15.43 -7.02
C ALA A 53 -1.53 -14.66 -6.44
N ALA A 54 -0.86 -13.78 -7.20
CA ALA A 54 0.08 -12.83 -6.58
C ALA A 54 -0.65 -11.92 -5.56
N PRO A 55 -0.08 -11.67 -4.36
CA PRO A 55 -0.70 -10.81 -3.38
C PRO A 55 -0.58 -9.34 -3.79
N LEU A 56 -1.53 -8.49 -3.38
CA LEU A 56 -1.38 -7.06 -3.56
C LEU A 56 -0.42 -6.51 -2.51
N GLN A 57 0.66 -5.87 -2.97
CA GLN A 57 1.64 -5.20 -2.14
C GLN A 57 1.63 -3.70 -2.46
N LEU A 58 1.31 -2.89 -1.45
CA LEU A 58 1.34 -1.44 -1.55
C LEU A 58 2.39 -0.89 -0.59
N ASN A 59 3.31 -0.10 -1.12
CA ASN A 59 4.29 0.60 -0.28
C ASN A 59 3.65 1.86 0.32
N GLY A 60 3.87 2.08 1.60
CA GLY A 60 3.39 3.24 2.34
C GLY A 60 4.15 3.39 3.65
N GLU A 61 4.83 4.51 3.81
CA GLU A 61 5.66 4.81 4.97
C GLU A 61 5.03 5.92 5.80
N GLN A 62 5.11 5.80 7.14
CA GLN A 62 4.58 6.79 8.09
C GLN A 62 3.08 7.07 7.90
N LEU A 63 2.32 6.05 7.50
CA LEU A 63 0.88 6.12 7.30
C LEU A 63 0.15 5.40 8.44
N THR A 64 -0.72 6.11 9.17
CA THR A 64 -1.59 5.44 10.13
C THR A 64 -2.84 4.92 9.41
N LEU A 65 -2.84 3.65 9.02
CA LEU A 65 -3.97 3.01 8.36
C LEU A 65 -5.20 3.04 9.27
N GLN A 66 -6.27 3.70 8.82
CA GLN A 66 -7.56 3.69 9.50
C GLN A 66 -8.38 2.50 9.04
N TRP A 67 -8.30 2.18 7.73
CA TRP A 67 -9.03 1.08 7.15
C TRP A 67 -8.74 0.76 5.68
N VAL A 68 -9.18 -0.44 5.28
CA VAL A 68 -9.18 -0.96 3.91
C VAL A 68 -10.57 -1.48 3.53
N GLU A 69 -10.99 -1.22 2.31
CA GLU A 69 -12.21 -1.72 1.69
C GLU A 69 -11.87 -2.27 0.30
N LEU A 70 -12.39 -3.45 -0.02
CA LEU A 70 -12.20 -4.15 -1.29
C LEU A 70 -13.57 -4.36 -1.95
N ASP A 71 -13.77 -3.82 -3.14
CA ASP A 71 -15.04 -3.88 -3.89
C ASP A 71 -16.28 -3.50 -3.04
N GLY A 72 -16.14 -2.43 -2.24
CA GLY A 72 -17.21 -1.95 -1.36
C GLY A 72 -17.36 -2.72 -0.04
N GLN A 73 -16.53 -3.74 0.22
CA GLN A 73 -16.56 -4.52 1.46
C GLN A 73 -15.39 -4.18 2.38
N ARG A 74 -15.71 -3.85 3.63
CA ARG A 74 -14.71 -3.57 4.65
C ARG A 74 -13.96 -4.84 5.04
N LEU A 75 -12.63 -4.80 4.93
CA LEU A 75 -11.79 -5.92 5.34
C LEU A 75 -11.61 -5.94 6.86
N SER A 76 -11.60 -7.14 7.45
CA SER A 76 -11.10 -7.37 8.81
C SER A 76 -9.58 -7.35 8.82
N GLU A 77 -8.98 -7.08 9.97
CA GLU A 77 -7.52 -7.09 10.16
C GLU A 77 -6.88 -8.44 9.82
N ASP A 78 -7.62 -9.56 9.90
CA ASP A 78 -7.11 -10.89 9.51
C ASP A 78 -6.91 -11.07 8.00
N HIS A 79 -7.47 -10.15 7.18
CA HIS A 79 -7.43 -10.23 5.72
C HIS A 79 -6.27 -9.44 5.09
N TYR A 80 -5.51 -8.69 5.90
CA TYR A 80 -4.36 -7.93 5.42
C TYR A 80 -3.27 -7.87 6.49
N GLN A 81 -2.05 -7.50 6.09
CA GLN A 81 -0.94 -7.25 6.99
C GLN A 81 -0.43 -5.84 6.76
N VAL A 82 -0.14 -5.13 7.83
CA VAL A 82 0.45 -3.79 7.80
C VAL A 82 1.80 -3.85 8.49
N THR A 83 2.82 -3.33 7.82
CA THR A 83 4.14 -3.05 8.40
C THR A 83 4.37 -1.54 8.37
N ASP A 84 5.49 -1.08 8.91
CA ASP A 84 5.86 0.34 8.88
C ASP A 84 6.04 0.89 7.45
N GLU A 85 6.23 0.01 6.46
CA GLU A 85 6.55 0.36 5.07
C GLU A 85 5.52 -0.16 4.04
N GLN A 86 4.63 -1.08 4.42
CA GLN A 86 3.79 -1.80 3.46
C GLN A 86 2.39 -2.17 3.99
N LEU A 87 1.43 -2.22 3.06
CA LEU A 87 0.16 -2.94 3.19
C LEU A 87 0.17 -4.14 2.23
N LEU A 88 -0.05 -5.33 2.79
CA LEU A 88 -0.12 -6.60 2.06
C LEU A 88 -1.55 -7.17 2.14
N ILE A 89 -2.16 -7.46 1.00
CA ILE A 89 -3.46 -8.16 0.91
C ILE A 89 -3.24 -9.48 0.15
N PRO A 90 -3.25 -10.64 0.85
CA PRO A 90 -2.85 -11.91 0.25
C PRO A 90 -3.74 -12.36 -0.91
N LEU A 91 -5.04 -12.07 -0.83
CA LEU A 91 -6.05 -12.55 -1.79
C LEU A 91 -6.87 -11.38 -2.30
N VAL A 92 -6.76 -11.11 -3.60
CA VAL A 92 -7.56 -10.11 -4.32
C VAL A 92 -8.00 -10.65 -5.68
N PRO A 93 -9.15 -10.21 -6.20
CA PRO A 93 -9.58 -10.55 -7.56
C PRO A 93 -8.60 -10.08 -8.64
N ASP A 94 -8.83 -10.49 -9.88
CA ASP A 94 -8.01 -10.03 -11.02
C ASP A 94 -8.32 -8.58 -11.43
N GLN A 95 -9.54 -8.11 -11.15
CA GLN A 95 -9.98 -6.74 -11.34
C GLN A 95 -10.82 -6.34 -10.14
N PHE A 96 -10.44 -5.24 -9.49
CA PHE A 96 -11.09 -4.81 -8.25
C PHE A 96 -10.86 -3.32 -8.01
N GLU A 97 -11.71 -2.74 -7.16
CA GLU A 97 -11.50 -1.45 -6.55
C GLU A 97 -10.99 -1.64 -5.13
N LEU A 98 -9.86 -1.01 -4.81
CA LEU A 98 -9.38 -0.90 -3.44
C LEU A 98 -9.60 0.52 -2.96
N LYS A 99 -10.21 0.66 -1.79
CA LYS A 99 -10.34 1.93 -1.11
C LYS A 99 -9.65 1.87 0.25
N THR A 100 -8.78 2.82 0.51
CA THR A 100 -8.08 2.93 1.79
C THR A 100 -8.31 4.30 2.39
N CYS A 101 -8.27 4.38 3.72
CA CYS A 101 -8.13 5.65 4.42
C CYS A 101 -6.94 5.57 5.36
N VAL A 102 -6.04 6.52 5.20
CA VAL A 102 -4.87 6.70 6.05
C VAL A 102 -4.92 8.07 6.69
N ARG A 103 -4.34 8.15 7.88
CA ARG A 103 -4.07 9.42 8.54
C ARG A 103 -2.58 9.72 8.46
N ILE A 104 -2.28 10.96 8.12
CA ILE A 104 -0.93 11.53 8.12
C ILE A 104 -0.88 12.79 8.99
N CYS A 105 0.30 13.16 9.48
CA CYS A 105 0.54 14.42 10.18
C CYS A 105 1.52 15.28 9.35
N PRO A 106 1.03 16.20 8.51
CA PRO A 106 1.91 17.02 7.67
C PRO A 106 2.89 17.89 8.47
N GLU A 107 2.52 18.29 9.68
CA GLU A 107 3.34 19.14 10.56
C GLU A 107 4.58 18.42 11.10
N GLU A 108 4.59 17.08 11.12
CA GLU A 108 5.71 16.25 11.55
C GLU A 108 6.64 15.85 10.38
N ASN A 109 6.28 16.21 9.15
CA ASN A 109 7.07 15.95 7.94
C ASN A 109 8.11 17.08 7.74
N THR A 110 9.23 17.01 8.46
CA THR A 110 10.39 17.93 8.34
C THR A 110 11.37 17.52 7.26
#